data_AF-A0A2N8LX11-F1
#
_entry.id   AF-A0A2N8LX11-F1
#
_cell.length_a   1.000
_cell.length_b   1.000
_cell.length_c   1.000
_cell.angle_alpha   90.00
_cell.angle_beta   90.00
_cell.angle_gamma   90.00
#
_symmetry.space_group_name_H-M   'P 1'
#
loop_
_entity.id
_entity.type
_entity.pdbx_description
1 polymer ?
#
loop_
_entity_poly.entity_id
_entity_poly.type
_entity_poly.pdbx_seq_one_letter_code
_entity_poly.pdbx_strand_id
1 'polypeptide(L)'
;MLPYPPFECKPDILSGAILPSVGSIGVFHKVKGTQYDFFYMSADMAEPLSAPTRKHAKLKTKTGNLMRTISGYEECVFACCLPTFAEALYNLKIGTPIEKDNSVDIKDERYRNSFRGWLKSVLYSHLEMTNNDSELARELLEYLPSDQDGEFMLEPPATVLINCDANEFNKAMLRTSR
;
A
#
# COMPACT_ATOMS: atom_id res chain seq x y z
N MET A 1 5.78 6.96 -27.91
CA MET A 1 5.76 5.59 -27.37
C MET A 1 6.43 5.63 -26.02
N LEU A 2 5.83 5.02 -24.99
CA LEU A 2 6.58 4.76 -23.77
C LEU A 2 7.75 3.83 -24.14
N PRO A 3 8.94 4.01 -23.56
CA PRO A 3 10.12 3.20 -23.89
C PRO A 3 9.94 1.71 -23.52
N TYR A 4 8.93 1.39 -22.72
CA TYR A 4 8.56 0.05 -22.31
C TYR A 4 7.03 -0.09 -22.33
N PRO A 5 6.48 -1.27 -22.65
CA PRO A 5 5.06 -1.55 -22.46
C PRO A 5 4.72 -1.41 -20.95
N PRO A 6 3.48 -0.97 -20.62
CA PRO A 6 3.08 -0.85 -19.22
C PRO A 6 3.09 -2.23 -18.53
N PHE A 7 3.55 -2.27 -17.28
CA PHE A 7 3.52 -3.48 -16.47
C PHE A 7 2.10 -4.06 -16.41
N GLU A 8 1.95 -5.30 -16.85
CA GLU A 8 0.67 -6.02 -16.80
C GLU A 8 0.41 -6.52 -15.38
N CYS A 9 -0.27 -5.69 -14.60
CA CYS A 9 -0.79 -6.08 -13.30
C CYS A 9 -1.92 -7.12 -13.49
N LYS A 10 -1.95 -8.16 -12.65
CA LYS A 10 -3.08 -9.11 -12.65
C LYS A 10 -4.37 -8.31 -12.34
N PRO A 11 -5.38 -8.31 -13.22
CA PRO A 11 -6.48 -7.33 -13.14
C PRO A 11 -7.38 -7.50 -11.89
N ASP A 12 -7.32 -8.64 -11.22
CA ASP A 12 -8.28 -9.04 -10.19
C ASP A 12 -7.74 -8.97 -8.75
N ILE A 13 -6.59 -8.31 -8.51
CA ILE A 13 -5.92 -8.31 -7.19
C ILE A 13 -6.86 -7.92 -6.04
N LEU A 14 -7.79 -7.00 -6.28
CA LEU A 14 -8.76 -6.52 -5.30
C LEU A 14 -10.19 -7.03 -5.55
N SER A 15 -10.39 -7.96 -6.48
CA SER A 15 -11.72 -8.48 -6.83
C SER A 15 -12.41 -9.20 -5.65
N GLY A 16 -11.61 -9.81 -4.76
CA GLY A 16 -12.08 -10.46 -3.53
C GLY A 16 -12.03 -9.57 -2.28
N ALA A 17 -11.80 -8.25 -2.42
CA ALA A 17 -11.77 -7.35 -1.28
C ALA A 17 -13.19 -7.20 -0.69
N ILE A 18 -13.31 -7.39 0.62
CA ILE A 18 -14.59 -7.22 1.35
C ILE A 18 -15.06 -5.76 1.26
N LEU A 19 -14.12 -4.83 1.29
CA LEU A 19 -14.36 -3.39 1.22
C LEU A 19 -13.86 -2.81 -0.11
N PRO A 20 -14.55 -1.81 -0.67
CA PRO A 20 -14.05 -1.11 -1.84
C PRO A 20 -12.69 -0.46 -1.53
N SER A 21 -11.81 -0.46 -2.52
CA SER A 21 -10.56 0.28 -2.41
C SER A 21 -10.86 1.78 -2.37
N VAL A 22 -10.67 2.38 -1.21
CA VAL A 22 -10.75 3.83 -1.02
C VAL A 22 -9.33 4.36 -0.90
N GLY A 23 -9.02 5.39 -1.70
CA GLY A 23 -7.74 6.09 -1.58
C GLY A 23 -7.56 6.72 -0.20
N SER A 24 -6.37 7.21 0.09
CA SER A 24 -6.07 7.93 1.33
C SER A 24 -5.40 9.26 1.03
N ILE A 25 -5.68 10.27 1.84
CA ILE A 25 -5.08 11.60 1.75
C ILE A 25 -4.31 11.87 3.04
N GLY A 26 -2.99 11.95 2.92
CA GLY A 26 -2.08 12.37 3.99
C GLY A 26 -1.46 13.72 3.67
N VAL A 27 -1.48 14.66 4.61
CA VAL A 27 -0.95 16.02 4.42
C VAL A 27 -0.03 16.37 5.58
N PHE A 28 1.26 16.57 5.29
CA PHE A 28 2.15 17.25 6.22
C PHE A 28 1.91 18.75 6.14
N HIS A 29 1.67 19.38 7.27
CA HIS A 29 1.41 20.82 7.35
C HIS A 29 2.23 21.48 8.44
N LYS A 30 2.61 22.72 8.20
CA LYS A 30 3.39 23.52 9.13
C LYS A 30 2.50 24.01 10.27
N VAL A 31 2.93 23.82 11.52
CA VAL A 31 2.23 24.35 12.70
C VAL A 31 2.86 25.67 13.13
N LYS A 32 4.17 25.68 13.44
CA LYS A 32 4.91 26.87 13.86
C LYS A 32 6.41 26.70 13.64
N GLY A 33 7.11 27.74 13.17
CA GLY A 33 8.57 27.72 13.06
C GLY A 33 9.10 26.65 12.11
N THR A 34 9.76 25.62 12.64
CA THR A 34 10.22 24.41 11.92
C THR A 34 9.38 23.17 12.26
N GLN A 35 8.32 23.33 13.06
CA GLN A 35 7.43 22.25 13.47
C GLN A 35 6.39 21.96 12.39
N TYR A 36 6.33 20.70 11.98
CA TYR A 36 5.32 20.14 11.10
C TYR A 36 4.48 19.14 11.87
N ASP A 37 3.23 18.98 11.45
CA ASP A 37 2.34 17.93 11.89
C ASP A 37 1.72 17.27 10.66
N PHE A 38 0.91 16.24 10.89
CA PHE A 38 0.37 15.39 9.86
C PHE A 38 -1.13 15.20 10.03
N PHE A 39 -1.87 15.43 8.95
CA PHE A 39 -3.29 15.14 8.89
C PHE A 39 -3.54 13.96 7.95
N TYR A 40 -4.35 13.01 8.38
CA TYR A 40 -4.81 11.87 7.59
C TYR A 40 -6.32 11.89 7.43
N MET A 41 -6.79 11.53 6.22
CA MET A 41 -8.19 11.14 6.00
C MET A 41 -8.34 10.07 4.93
N SER A 42 -9.38 9.26 5.06
CA SER A 42 -9.86 8.40 3.95
C SER A 42 -10.40 9.28 2.82
N ALA A 43 -10.12 8.95 1.56
CA ALA A 43 -10.39 9.84 0.43
C ALA A 43 -11.89 10.04 0.18
N ASP A 44 -12.73 9.08 0.55
CA ASP A 44 -14.18 9.21 0.48
C ASP A 44 -14.77 10.15 1.54
N MET A 45 -13.97 10.55 2.53
CA MET A 45 -14.31 11.59 3.50
C MET A 45 -13.94 12.99 3.04
N ALA A 46 -13.33 13.14 1.86
CA ALA A 46 -13.13 14.42 1.23
C ALA A 46 -14.36 14.83 0.41
N GLU A 47 -14.71 16.11 0.47
CA GLU A 47 -15.68 16.71 -0.44
C GLU A 47 -15.19 18.09 -0.90
N PRO A 48 -15.61 18.56 -2.08
CA PRO A 48 -15.27 19.92 -2.52
C PRO A 48 -15.79 20.95 -1.51
N LEU A 49 -14.94 21.91 -1.15
CA LEU A 49 -15.35 23.05 -0.31
C LEU A 49 -16.43 23.91 -1.00
N SER A 50 -16.39 23.94 -2.33
CA SER A 50 -17.32 24.67 -3.19
C SER A 50 -17.47 23.96 -4.53
N ALA A 51 -18.49 24.31 -5.32
CA ALA A 51 -18.60 23.85 -6.71
C ALA A 51 -17.39 24.34 -7.53
N PRO A 52 -16.50 23.44 -7.99
CA PRO A 52 -15.28 23.86 -8.64
C PRO A 52 -15.55 24.28 -10.08
N THR A 53 -15.12 25.49 -10.43
CA THR A 53 -15.19 26.04 -11.81
C THR A 53 -13.85 25.98 -12.55
N ARG A 54 -12.79 25.50 -11.87
CA ARG A 54 -11.41 25.41 -12.37
C ARG A 54 -10.84 24.02 -12.12
N LYS A 55 -9.71 23.70 -12.77
CA LYS A 55 -8.97 22.43 -12.61
C LYS A 55 -8.54 22.13 -11.17
N HIS A 56 -8.39 23.15 -10.33
CA HIS A 56 -7.99 23.01 -8.93
C HIS A 56 -9.14 23.40 -8.00
N ALA A 57 -9.36 22.59 -6.97
CA ALA A 57 -10.40 22.78 -5.98
C ALA A 57 -9.82 22.61 -4.57
N LYS A 58 -10.39 23.34 -3.61
CA LYS A 58 -10.12 23.10 -2.19
C LYS A 58 -11.04 21.98 -1.71
N LEU A 59 -10.50 21.08 -0.92
CA LEU A 59 -11.26 20.02 -0.27
C LEU A 59 -11.55 20.42 1.18
N LYS A 60 -12.70 19.98 1.67
CA LYS A 60 -13.02 19.94 3.10
C LYS A 60 -13.31 18.49 3.51
N THR A 61 -13.22 18.24 4.79
CA THR A 61 -13.67 16.99 5.39
C THR A 61 -15.19 16.98 5.47
N LYS A 62 -15.82 15.86 5.13
CA LYS A 62 -17.21 15.60 5.49
C LYS A 62 -17.35 15.60 7.02
N THR A 63 -18.51 16.01 7.52
CA THR A 63 -18.83 15.86 8.95
C THR A 63 -19.02 14.39 9.27
N GLY A 64 -18.36 13.88 10.31
CA GLY A 64 -18.47 12.49 10.71
C GLY A 64 -17.60 12.15 11.90
N ASN A 65 -17.68 10.89 12.32
CA ASN A 65 -16.83 10.35 13.37
C ASN A 65 -15.42 10.08 12.84
N LEU A 66 -14.43 10.11 13.73
CA LEU A 66 -13.04 9.73 13.42
C LEU A 66 -12.93 8.24 13.05
N MET A 67 -13.83 7.44 13.59
CA MET A 67 -13.94 6.00 13.39
C MET A 67 -15.27 5.67 12.72
N ARG A 68 -15.27 4.68 11.83
CA ARG A 68 -16.47 4.01 11.34
C ARG A 68 -16.33 2.51 11.45
N THR A 69 -17.47 1.81 11.42
CA THR A 69 -17.48 0.36 11.32
C THR A 69 -18.03 -0.04 9.97
N ILE A 70 -17.28 -0.80 9.18
CA ILE A 70 -17.76 -1.38 7.92
C ILE A 70 -17.58 -2.89 7.98
N SER A 71 -18.66 -3.64 7.76
CA SER A 71 -18.65 -5.11 7.76
C SER A 71 -18.01 -5.72 9.03
N GLY A 72 -18.17 -5.06 10.17
CA GLY A 72 -17.61 -5.49 11.46
C GLY A 72 -16.20 -4.98 11.77
N TYR A 73 -15.51 -4.35 10.82
CA TYR A 73 -14.17 -3.79 11.02
C TYR A 73 -14.22 -2.33 11.42
N GLU A 74 -13.40 -1.96 12.40
CA GLU A 74 -13.16 -0.56 12.74
C GLU A 74 -12.15 0.07 11.78
N GLU A 75 -12.58 1.13 11.10
CA GLU A 75 -11.73 1.94 10.23
C GLU A 75 -11.61 3.36 10.81
N CYS A 76 -10.37 3.81 10.98
CA CYS A 76 -10.01 5.18 11.25
C CYS A 76 -10.07 5.97 9.94
N VAL A 77 -11.04 6.85 9.82
CA VAL A 77 -11.24 7.68 8.62
C VAL A 77 -10.60 9.06 8.74
N PHE A 78 -10.17 9.45 9.94
CA PHE A 78 -9.51 10.71 10.21
C PHE A 78 -8.47 10.56 11.33
N ALA A 79 -7.27 11.10 11.12
CA ALA A 79 -6.28 11.28 12.18
C ALA A 79 -5.77 12.72 12.14
N CYS A 80 -5.82 13.41 13.29
CA CYS A 80 -5.51 14.84 13.34
C CYS A 80 -4.01 15.14 13.44
N CYS A 81 -3.21 14.16 13.86
CA CYS A 81 -1.78 14.31 14.06
C CYS A 81 -1.05 12.99 13.84
N LEU A 82 0.28 13.07 13.67
CA LEU A 82 1.12 11.89 13.42
C LEU A 82 0.98 10.78 14.48
N PRO A 83 0.91 11.06 15.80
CA PRO A 83 0.70 10.02 16.81
C PRO A 83 -0.60 9.23 16.61
N THR A 84 -1.73 9.91 16.40
CA THR A 84 -3.02 9.25 16.18
C THR A 84 -3.05 8.45 14.88
N PHE A 85 -2.37 8.94 13.84
CA PHE A 85 -2.20 8.20 12.60
C PHE A 85 -1.37 6.93 12.81
N ALA A 86 -0.22 7.05 13.48
CA ALA A 86 0.69 5.94 13.71
C ALA A 86 0.02 4.84 14.57
N GLU A 87 -0.72 5.23 15.60
CA GLU A 87 -1.50 4.30 16.42
C GLU A 87 -2.60 3.59 15.61
N ALA A 88 -3.37 4.33 14.82
CA ALA A 88 -4.41 3.76 13.98
C ALA A 88 -3.84 2.81 12.92
N LEU A 89 -2.71 3.15 12.32
CA LEU A 89 -1.99 2.30 11.36
C LEU A 89 -1.48 1.02 12.03
N TYR A 90 -0.83 1.13 13.21
CA TYR A 90 -0.33 -0.01 13.96
C TYR A 90 -1.44 -0.98 14.37
N ASN A 91 -2.59 -0.44 14.78
CA ASN A 91 -3.78 -1.22 15.13
C ASN A 91 -4.57 -1.73 13.92
N LEU A 92 -4.03 -1.60 12.69
CA LEU A 92 -4.65 -2.03 11.44
C LEU A 92 -6.04 -1.41 11.20
N LYS A 93 -6.26 -0.20 11.73
CA LYS A 93 -7.51 0.56 11.54
C LYS A 93 -7.46 1.47 10.32
N ILE A 94 -6.34 1.54 9.60
CA ILE A 94 -6.20 2.32 8.37
C ILE A 94 -6.00 1.35 7.20
N GLY A 95 -6.81 1.52 6.15
CA GLY A 95 -6.77 0.69 4.95
C GLY A 95 -7.73 -0.51 5.00
N THR A 96 -7.57 -1.43 4.05
CA THR A 96 -8.43 -2.62 3.96
C THR A 96 -8.09 -3.60 5.10
N PRO A 97 -9.07 -4.01 5.92
CA PRO A 97 -8.84 -4.93 7.02
C PRO A 97 -8.37 -6.30 6.50
N ILE A 98 -7.49 -6.93 7.25
CA ILE A 98 -7.01 -8.29 6.99
C ILE A 98 -7.83 -9.25 7.84
N GLU A 99 -8.77 -9.95 7.23
CA GLU A 99 -9.52 -11.03 7.88
C GLU A 99 -8.65 -12.29 7.92
N LYS A 100 -8.15 -12.62 9.12
CA LYS A 100 -7.23 -13.75 9.32
C LYS A 100 -7.93 -15.10 9.20
N ASP A 101 -9.20 -15.16 9.63
CA ASP A 101 -9.96 -16.40 9.73
C ASP A 101 -10.98 -16.54 8.58
N ASN A 102 -10.75 -15.85 7.47
CA ASN A 102 -11.65 -15.90 6.33
C ASN A 102 -11.65 -17.31 5.73
N SER A 103 -12.75 -18.04 5.89
CA SER A 103 -12.92 -19.35 5.26
C SER A 103 -12.88 -19.18 3.74
N VAL A 104 -11.91 -19.80 3.11
CA VAL A 104 -11.66 -19.68 1.68
C VAL A 104 -12.32 -20.87 0.99
N ASP A 105 -13.13 -20.64 -0.03
CA ASP A 105 -13.59 -21.73 -0.86
C ASP A 105 -12.47 -22.22 -1.80
N ILE A 106 -12.68 -23.36 -2.48
CA ILE A 106 -11.66 -23.97 -3.36
C ILE A 106 -11.28 -23.04 -4.53
N LYS A 107 -12.20 -22.21 -5.02
CA LYS A 107 -11.92 -21.28 -6.13
C LYS A 107 -11.06 -20.13 -5.65
N ASP A 108 -11.39 -19.56 -4.50
CA ASP A 108 -10.64 -18.48 -3.86
C ASP A 108 -9.24 -18.97 -3.46
N GLU A 109 -9.11 -20.20 -2.98
CA GLU A 109 -7.81 -20.79 -2.63
C GLU A 109 -6.93 -20.93 -3.87
N ARG A 110 -7.48 -21.44 -4.98
CA ARG A 110 -6.78 -21.53 -6.26
C ARG A 110 -6.38 -20.16 -6.78
N TYR A 111 -7.26 -19.17 -6.67
CA TYR A 111 -6.97 -17.79 -7.05
C TYR A 111 -5.82 -17.21 -6.23
N ARG A 112 -5.90 -17.31 -4.89
CA ARG A 112 -4.86 -16.85 -3.96
C ARG A 112 -3.53 -17.55 -4.23
N ASN A 113 -3.55 -18.84 -4.53
CA ASN A 113 -2.35 -19.58 -4.88
C ASN A 113 -1.72 -19.06 -6.18
N SER A 114 -2.51 -18.94 -7.25
CA SER A 114 -2.06 -18.35 -8.51
C SER A 114 -1.54 -16.93 -8.33
N PHE A 115 -2.15 -16.13 -7.44
CA PHE A 115 -1.69 -14.79 -7.11
C PHE A 115 -0.34 -14.79 -6.38
N ARG A 116 -0.13 -15.69 -5.41
CA ARG A 116 1.18 -15.88 -4.75
C ARG A 116 2.25 -16.28 -5.75
N GLY A 117 1.96 -17.22 -6.66
CA GLY A 117 2.88 -17.61 -7.74
C GLY A 117 3.27 -16.44 -8.65
N TRP A 118 2.29 -15.61 -9.01
CA TRP A 118 2.53 -14.38 -9.77
C TRP A 118 3.40 -13.39 -8.98
N LEU A 119 3.09 -13.08 -7.71
CA LEU A 119 3.88 -12.19 -6.86
C LEU A 119 5.33 -12.68 -6.69
N LYS A 120 5.50 -13.98 -6.45
CA LYS A 120 6.79 -14.64 -6.36
C LYS A 120 7.59 -14.44 -7.64
N SER A 121 6.95 -14.55 -8.80
CA SER A 121 7.59 -14.36 -10.11
C SER A 121 7.99 -12.91 -10.37
N VAL A 122 7.14 -11.95 -9.99
CA VAL A 122 7.48 -10.51 -10.05
C VAL A 122 8.74 -10.23 -9.22
N LEU A 123 8.74 -10.66 -7.96
CA LEU A 123 9.82 -10.40 -7.02
C LEU A 123 11.10 -11.12 -7.44
N TYR A 124 11.01 -12.41 -7.77
CA TYR A 124 12.15 -13.21 -8.23
C TYR A 124 12.77 -12.62 -9.50
N SER A 125 11.96 -12.32 -10.52
CA SER A 125 12.47 -11.77 -11.78
C SER A 125 13.13 -10.40 -11.58
N HIS A 126 12.56 -9.56 -10.70
CA HIS A 126 13.19 -8.29 -10.35
C HIS A 126 14.57 -8.49 -9.69
N LEU A 127 14.68 -9.37 -8.69
CA LEU A 127 15.95 -9.64 -8.00
C LEU A 127 17.02 -10.15 -8.96
N GLU A 128 16.68 -11.10 -9.82
CA GLU A 128 17.62 -11.69 -10.77
C GLU A 128 18.05 -10.68 -11.86
N MET A 129 17.12 -9.87 -12.39
CA MET A 129 17.45 -8.90 -13.44
C MET A 129 18.22 -7.68 -12.94
N THR A 130 18.00 -7.30 -11.69
CA THR A 130 18.69 -6.13 -11.09
C THR A 130 19.95 -6.52 -10.32
N ASN A 131 20.25 -7.83 -10.21
CA ASN A 131 21.31 -8.37 -9.36
C ASN A 131 21.22 -7.80 -7.93
N ASN A 132 20.02 -7.81 -7.38
CA ASN A 132 19.73 -7.28 -6.05
C ASN A 132 19.91 -8.37 -4.99
N ASP A 133 20.77 -8.11 -4.00
CA ASP A 133 21.13 -9.03 -2.92
C ASP A 133 20.35 -8.77 -1.62
N SER A 134 19.12 -8.27 -1.73
CA SER A 134 18.24 -8.02 -0.59
C SER A 134 17.90 -9.33 0.13
N GLU A 135 18.43 -9.52 1.34
CA GLU A 135 18.15 -10.68 2.19
C GLU A 135 16.65 -10.75 2.54
N LEU A 136 16.05 -9.61 2.89
CA LEU A 136 14.62 -9.51 3.20
C LEU A 136 13.75 -9.88 1.98
N ALA A 137 14.14 -9.46 0.77
CA ALA A 137 13.40 -9.82 -0.42
C ALA A 137 13.47 -11.34 -0.69
N ARG A 138 14.62 -11.97 -0.43
CA ARG A 138 14.78 -13.42 -0.55
C ARG A 138 14.00 -14.17 0.52
N GLU A 139 14.01 -13.67 1.76
CA GLU A 139 13.17 -14.20 2.85
C GLU A 139 11.67 -14.10 2.50
N LEU A 140 11.23 -12.97 1.92
CA LEU A 140 9.86 -12.78 1.48
C LEU A 140 9.42 -13.79 0.41
N LEU A 141 10.34 -14.25 -0.46
CA LEU A 141 10.04 -15.31 -1.43
C LEU A 141 9.68 -16.64 -0.74
N GLU A 142 10.28 -16.93 0.42
CA GLU A 142 9.96 -18.13 1.20
C GLU A 142 8.55 -18.05 1.82
N TYR A 143 8.10 -16.84 2.16
CA TYR A 143 6.75 -16.57 2.67
C TYR A 143 5.66 -16.50 1.58
N LEU A 144 6.00 -16.70 0.31
CA LEU A 144 5.05 -16.75 -0.82
C LEU A 144 4.94 -18.17 -1.40
N PRO A 145 4.53 -19.19 -0.61
CA PRO A 145 4.41 -20.54 -1.12
C PRO A 145 3.31 -20.61 -2.18
N SER A 146 3.63 -21.29 -3.28
CA SER A 146 2.70 -21.57 -4.36
C SER A 146 3.08 -22.90 -5.00
N ASP A 147 2.08 -23.74 -5.28
CA ASP A 147 2.23 -24.93 -6.14
C ASP A 147 2.17 -24.59 -7.65
N GLN A 148 1.88 -23.33 -7.95
CA GLN A 148 1.97 -22.75 -9.29
C GLN A 148 3.21 -21.86 -9.35
N ASP A 149 4.19 -22.26 -10.13
CA ASP A 149 5.27 -21.38 -10.51
C ASP A 149 4.74 -20.44 -11.61
N GLY A 150 4.86 -19.14 -11.38
CA GLY A 150 4.61 -18.18 -12.45
C GLY A 150 5.80 -18.15 -13.40
N GLU A 151 5.57 -17.67 -14.62
CA GLU A 151 6.64 -17.53 -15.61
C GLU A 151 7.60 -16.41 -15.20
N PHE A 152 8.90 -16.64 -15.48
CA PHE A 152 9.90 -15.60 -15.32
C PHE A 152 9.53 -14.39 -16.18
N MET A 153 9.45 -13.22 -15.55
CA MET A 153 9.11 -11.99 -16.22
C MET A 153 10.37 -11.42 -16.87
N LEU A 154 10.39 -11.37 -18.20
CA LEU A 154 11.45 -10.70 -18.96
C LEU A 154 11.47 -9.18 -18.72
N GLU A 155 10.35 -8.63 -18.23
CA GLU A 155 10.15 -7.20 -17.98
C GLU A 155 9.47 -6.98 -16.61
N PRO A 156 10.16 -7.25 -15.48
CA PRO A 156 9.61 -6.98 -14.16
C PRO A 156 9.52 -5.48 -13.90
N PRO A 157 8.77 -5.04 -12.88
CA PRO A 157 8.70 -3.63 -12.49
C PRO A 157 10.09 -3.03 -12.32
N ALA A 158 10.30 -1.83 -12.85
CA ALA A 158 11.57 -1.11 -12.75
C ALA A 158 11.94 -0.74 -11.31
N THR A 159 10.98 -0.81 -10.38
CA THR A 159 11.22 -0.53 -8.95
C THR A 159 10.30 -1.41 -8.12
N VAL A 160 10.90 -2.17 -7.20
CA VAL A 160 10.22 -2.87 -6.11
C VAL A 160 10.75 -2.25 -4.82
N LEU A 161 9.86 -1.67 -4.00
CA LEU A 161 10.22 -1.08 -2.72
C LEU A 161 9.83 -2.04 -1.61
N ILE A 162 10.84 -2.65 -0.99
CA ILE A 162 10.66 -3.46 0.23
C ILE A 162 11.28 -2.65 1.37
N ASN A 163 10.44 -1.84 2.02
CA ASN A 163 10.87 -1.14 3.23
C ASN A 163 11.24 -2.18 4.30
N CYS A 164 12.37 -1.94 4.98
CA CYS A 164 12.99 -2.76 6.04
C CYS A 164 14.24 -3.56 5.65
N ASP A 165 14.76 -3.44 4.42
CA ASP A 165 16.11 -3.97 4.17
C ASP A 165 17.15 -3.11 4.91
N ALA A 166 17.85 -3.73 5.87
CA ALA A 166 18.78 -3.06 6.77
C ALA A 166 19.91 -2.32 6.01
N ASN A 167 20.17 -2.71 4.76
CA ASN A 167 21.27 -2.17 3.97
C ASN A 167 20.96 -0.82 3.29
N GLU A 168 19.70 -0.50 2.97
CA GLU A 168 19.36 0.78 2.32
C GLU A 168 19.15 1.91 3.33
N PHE A 169 18.44 1.63 4.43
CA PHE A 169 18.14 2.64 5.45
C PHE A 169 19.43 3.21 6.09
N ASN A 170 20.41 2.34 6.34
CA ASN A 170 21.69 2.72 6.92
C ASN A 170 22.60 3.48 5.93
N LYS A 171 22.59 3.12 4.63
CA LYS A 171 23.36 3.84 3.60
C LYS A 171 22.81 5.24 3.33
N ALA A 172 21.49 5.43 3.38
CA ALA A 172 20.86 6.74 3.22
C ALA A 172 21.12 7.67 4.42
N MET A 173 21.10 7.14 5.65
CA MET A 173 21.47 7.87 6.88
C MET A 173 22.95 8.27 6.90
N LEU A 174 23.85 7.41 6.39
CA LEU A 174 25.27 7.72 6.29
C LEU A 174 25.59 8.82 5.25
N ARG A 175 24.76 9.00 4.21
CA ARG A 175 24.92 10.05 3.20
C ARG A 175 24.40 11.42 3.65
N THR A 176 23.43 11.45 4.56
CA THR A 176 22.86 12.70 5.13
C THR A 176 23.63 13.20 6.35
N SER A 177 24.64 12.44 6.80
CA SER A 177 25.52 12.76 7.92
C SER A 177 26.89 13.30 7.49
N ARG A 178 27.03 13.79 6.26
CA ARG A 178 28.23 14.49 5.76
C ARG A 178 27.90 15.91 5.34
#